data_AF-A0A9Q3H5G7-F1
#
_entry.id   AF-A0A9Q3H5G7-F1
#
_cell.length_a   1.000
_cell.length_b   1.000
_cell.length_c   1.000
_cell.angle_alpha   90.00
_cell.angle_beta   90.00
_cell.angle_gamma   90.00
#
_symmetry.space_group_name_H-M   'P 1'
#
loop_
_entity.id
_entity.type
_entity.pdbx_description
1 polymer ?
#
loop_
_entity_poly.entity_id
_entity_poly.type
_entity_poly.pdbx_seq_one_letter_code
_entity_poly.pdbx_strand_id
1 'polypeptide(L)'
;MIIDTRASFSIVEEDYLKDHFPKWGKELIPTKARIFKSESVRMNYMGKIFKEIIPPHRKGNIRLKPEFVVLKNEQVQGFLLGTEYQRMYVMDICNIMNRYFTIGTNKDKKLSFYIKHMTTENILKDLLEDFKEAQYRTQLTSNIKLNFLQVLRKNMEAFAIGDEPLEKIE
;
A
#
# COMPACT_ATOMS: atom_id res chain seq x y z
N MET A 1 0.53 4.19 0.12
CA MET A 1 1.23 4.79 -1.03
C MET A 1 0.78 6.22 -1.17
N ILE A 2 1.72 7.15 -1.30
CA ILE A 2 1.50 8.57 -1.54
C ILE A 2 1.93 8.87 -2.98
N ILE A 3 1.17 9.66 -3.72
CA ILE A 3 1.58 10.16 -5.04
C ILE A 3 1.89 11.63 -4.86
N ASP A 4 3.16 12.01 -5.03
CA ASP A 4 3.64 13.37 -4.78
C ASP A 4 4.17 14.02 -6.07
N THR A 5 3.46 15.04 -6.54
CA THR A 5 3.81 15.77 -7.78
C THR A 5 4.99 16.72 -7.61
N ARG A 6 5.47 16.93 -6.37
CA ARG A 6 6.63 17.77 -6.06
C ARG A 6 7.91 16.95 -5.87
N ALA A 7 7.80 15.65 -5.68
CA ALA A 7 8.94 14.76 -5.58
C ALA A 7 9.44 14.35 -6.97
N SER A 8 10.73 14.55 -7.24
CA SER A 8 11.37 14.10 -8.49
C SER A 8 11.75 12.61 -8.46
N PHE A 9 11.77 12.00 -7.28
CA PHE A 9 12.12 10.61 -7.07
C PHE A 9 11.14 9.98 -6.10
N SER A 10 10.89 8.70 -6.30
CA SER A 10 10.13 7.86 -5.41
C SER A 10 11.01 7.44 -4.26
N ILE A 11 10.48 7.62 -3.07
CA ILE A 11 11.23 7.45 -1.83
C ILE A 11 10.46 6.54 -0.88
N VAL A 12 11.22 5.90 0.00
CA VAL A 12 10.70 5.18 1.15
C VAL A 12 11.65 5.37 2.31
N GLU A 13 11.08 5.35 3.50
CA GLU A 13 11.77 5.62 4.75
C GLU A 13 12.24 4.32 5.41
N GLU A 14 13.40 4.38 6.07
CA GLU A 14 14.04 3.23 6.70
C GLU A 14 13.15 2.57 7.76
N ASP A 15 12.56 3.35 8.67
CA ASP A 15 11.76 2.82 9.77
C ASP A 15 10.46 2.18 9.25
N TYR A 16 9.81 2.78 8.25
CA TYR A 16 8.68 2.16 7.57
C TYR A 16 9.03 0.77 7.01
N LEU A 17 10.24 0.63 6.41
CA LEU A 17 10.72 -0.66 5.91
C LEU A 17 11.02 -1.64 7.03
N LYS A 18 11.62 -1.20 8.13
CA LYS A 18 11.87 -2.07 9.31
C LYS A 18 10.57 -2.63 9.86
N ASP A 19 9.53 -1.80 9.94
CA ASP A 19 8.24 -2.19 10.52
C ASP A 19 7.45 -3.17 9.65
N HIS A 20 7.49 -3.01 8.32
CA HIS A 20 6.61 -3.74 7.41
C HIS A 20 7.33 -4.78 6.54
N PHE A 21 8.65 -4.69 6.40
CA PHE A 21 9.45 -5.54 5.51
C PHE A 21 10.74 -6.01 6.20
N PRO A 22 10.68 -6.97 7.15
CA PRO A 22 11.82 -7.36 8.01
C PRO A 22 13.10 -7.78 7.26
N LYS A 23 12.99 -8.16 5.98
CA LYS A 23 14.12 -8.59 5.13
C LYS A 23 14.61 -7.51 4.15
N TRP A 24 14.09 -6.29 4.22
CA TRP A 24 14.37 -5.21 3.26
C TRP A 24 15.87 -4.93 3.10
N GLY A 25 16.66 -5.05 4.16
CA GLY A 25 18.10 -4.78 4.14
C GLY A 25 18.87 -5.70 3.17
N LYS A 26 18.36 -6.92 2.90
CA LYS A 26 18.95 -7.83 1.90
C LYS A 26 18.63 -7.41 0.46
N GLU A 27 17.60 -6.60 0.28
CA GLU A 27 17.16 -6.08 -1.01
C GLU A 27 17.77 -4.69 -1.29
N LEU A 28 18.43 -4.09 -0.29
CA LEU A 28 19.07 -2.79 -0.43
C LEU A 28 20.27 -2.90 -1.37
N ILE A 29 20.22 -2.10 -2.44
CA ILE A 29 21.31 -1.97 -3.39
C ILE A 29 22.02 -0.64 -3.10
N PRO A 30 23.25 -0.68 -2.52
CA PRO A 30 24.06 0.52 -2.36
C PRO A 30 24.34 1.11 -3.74
N THR A 31 24.16 2.42 -3.89
CA THR A 31 24.49 3.11 -5.15
C THR A 31 25.56 4.16 -4.90
N LYS A 32 26.30 4.51 -5.95
CA LYS A 32 27.31 5.59 -5.91
C LYS A 32 26.73 6.86 -5.28
N ALA A 33 27.59 7.61 -4.61
CA ALA A 33 27.26 8.84 -3.90
C ALA A 33 26.43 9.80 -4.78
N ARG A 34 25.12 9.78 -4.59
CA ARG A 34 24.18 10.71 -5.19
C ARG A 34 23.65 11.59 -4.07
N ILE A 35 23.66 12.90 -4.29
CA ILE A 35 23.14 13.86 -3.33
C ILE A 35 21.66 14.06 -3.64
N PHE A 36 20.81 13.62 -2.72
CA PHE A 36 19.39 13.94 -2.73
C PHE A 36 19.13 15.17 -1.89
N LYS A 37 18.19 16.01 -2.32
CA LYS A 37 17.81 17.23 -1.63
C LYS A 37 16.29 17.34 -1.55
N SER A 38 15.80 17.78 -0.40
CA SER A 38 14.43 18.27 -0.20
C SER A 38 14.52 19.71 0.27
N GLU A 39 13.87 20.64 -0.43
CA GLU A 39 13.88 22.08 -0.06
C GLU A 39 15.27 22.64 0.27
N SER A 40 16.29 22.23 -0.49
CA SER A 40 17.72 22.56 -0.30
C SER A 40 18.45 21.88 0.86
N VAL A 41 17.75 21.12 1.70
CA VAL A 41 18.35 20.26 2.74
C VAL A 41 18.82 18.96 2.13
N ARG A 42 20.04 18.54 2.46
CA ARG A 42 20.60 17.25 2.00
C ARG A 42 19.95 16.11 2.77
N MET A 43 19.43 15.13 2.04
CA MET A 43 18.78 13.96 2.61
C MET A 43 19.79 12.84 2.89
N ASN A 44 19.49 12.00 3.89
CA ASN A 44 20.35 10.88 4.26
C ASN A 44 20.03 9.63 3.42
N TYR A 45 20.71 9.51 2.30
CA TYR A 45 20.53 8.42 1.33
C TYR A 45 21.27 7.14 1.71
N MET A 46 20.57 6.00 1.70
CA MET A 46 21.17 4.69 2.00
C MET A 46 21.44 3.84 0.76
N GLY A 47 20.57 3.93 -0.25
CA GLY A 47 20.57 3.01 -1.38
C GLY A 47 19.21 2.98 -2.04
N LYS A 48 18.97 1.93 -2.82
CA LYS A 48 17.66 1.72 -3.46
C LYS A 48 17.13 0.32 -3.24
N ILE A 49 15.81 0.19 -3.34
CA ILE A 49 15.12 -1.09 -3.35
C ILE A 49 14.11 -1.13 -4.50
N PHE A 50 13.75 -2.33 -4.91
CA PHE A 50 12.65 -2.55 -5.86
C PHE A 50 11.46 -3.15 -5.11
N LYS A 51 10.31 -2.47 -5.15
CA LYS A 51 9.08 -2.98 -4.55
C LYS A 51 7.94 -2.84 -5.53
N GLU A 52 7.28 -3.96 -5.80
CA GLU A 52 6.10 -3.93 -6.66
C GLU A 52 4.92 -3.35 -5.90
N ILE A 53 4.19 -2.44 -6.55
CA ILE A 53 2.93 -1.92 -6.04
C ILE A 53 1.82 -2.45 -6.94
N ILE A 54 0.84 -3.09 -6.32
CA ILE A 54 -0.33 -3.63 -7.00
C ILE A 54 -1.56 -2.93 -6.42
N PRO A 55 -1.99 -1.79 -7.01
CA PRO A 55 -3.20 -1.13 -6.56
C PRO A 55 -4.41 -2.03 -6.87
N PRO A 56 -5.27 -2.33 -5.88
CA PRO A 56 -6.41 -3.20 -6.10
C PRO A 56 -7.44 -2.51 -7.00
N HIS A 57 -7.92 -3.20 -8.04
CA HIS A 57 -8.97 -2.68 -8.92
C HIS A 57 -9.87 -3.79 -9.47
N ARG A 58 -11.18 -3.48 -9.58
CA ARG A 58 -12.22 -4.46 -9.92
C ARG A 58 -12.10 -5.06 -11.32
N LYS A 59 -11.52 -4.33 -12.28
CA LYS A 59 -11.36 -4.76 -13.68
C LYS A 59 -9.97 -5.37 -13.98
N GLY A 60 -9.20 -5.70 -12.95
CA GLY A 60 -7.87 -6.26 -13.06
C GLY A 60 -6.81 -5.49 -12.28
N ASN A 61 -5.64 -6.10 -12.12
CA ASN A 61 -4.54 -5.55 -11.33
C ASN A 61 -3.48 -4.92 -12.24
N ILE A 62 -3.12 -3.67 -11.97
CA ILE A 62 -1.92 -3.06 -12.53
C ILE A 62 -0.76 -3.40 -11.62
N ARG A 63 0.36 -3.87 -12.19
CA ARG A 63 1.59 -4.11 -11.45
C ARG A 63 2.58 -3.00 -11.78
N LEU A 64 2.78 -2.09 -10.83
CA LEU A 64 3.81 -1.07 -10.87
C LEU A 64 5.10 -1.69 -10.33
N LYS A 65 6.23 -1.40 -10.97
CA LYS A 65 7.57 -1.89 -10.56
C LYS A 65 8.53 -0.72 -10.29
N PRO A 66 8.19 0.16 -9.33
CA PRO A 66 9.03 1.28 -8.99
C PRO A 66 10.33 0.87 -8.28
N GLU A 67 11.37 1.65 -8.54
CA GLU A 67 12.59 1.76 -7.76
C GLU A 67 12.39 2.84 -6.72
N PHE A 68 12.64 2.53 -5.45
CA PHE A 68 12.55 3.48 -4.36
C PHE A 68 13.94 3.80 -3.83
N VAL A 69 14.19 5.10 -3.69
CA VAL A 69 15.31 5.61 -2.92
C VAL A 69 15.02 5.44 -1.43
N VAL A 70 15.90 4.73 -0.73
CA VAL A 70 15.79 4.54 0.72
C VAL A 70 16.47 5.70 1.43
N LEU A 71 15.70 6.37 2.29
CA LEU A 71 16.16 7.50 3.09
C LEU A 71 16.09 7.16 4.58
N LYS A 72 17.02 7.71 5.34
CA LYS A 72 17.13 7.53 6.78
C LYS A 72 16.73 8.79 7.54
N ASN A 73 15.98 8.62 8.63
CA ASN A 73 15.53 9.70 9.53
C ASN A 73 14.69 10.78 8.81
N GLU A 74 13.92 10.38 7.80
CA GLU A 74 12.96 11.27 7.13
C GLU A 74 11.56 11.00 7.69
N GLN A 75 10.67 11.99 7.75
CA GLN A 75 9.31 11.79 8.25
C GLN A 75 8.33 11.34 7.15
N VAL A 76 8.73 10.35 6.35
CA VAL A 76 7.92 9.86 5.23
C VAL A 76 7.19 8.59 5.63
N GLN A 77 5.86 8.64 5.70
CA GLN A 77 5.05 7.47 6.04
C GLN A 77 4.69 6.66 4.79
N GLY A 78 5.45 5.61 4.54
CA GLY A 78 5.19 4.65 3.47
C GLY A 78 5.90 4.94 2.15
N PHE A 79 5.46 4.24 1.09
CA PHE A 79 5.98 4.45 -0.26
C PHE A 79 5.43 5.72 -0.90
N LEU A 80 6.33 6.63 -1.28
CA LEU A 80 6.01 7.84 -2.03
C LEU A 80 6.43 7.64 -3.48
N LEU A 81 5.48 7.78 -4.41
CA LEU A 81 5.71 7.78 -5.85
C LEU A 81 5.90 9.21 -6.36
N GLY A 82 7.12 9.48 -6.81
CA GLY A 82 7.51 10.73 -7.43
C GLY A 82 7.03 10.86 -8.88
N THR A 83 7.33 12.02 -9.44
CA THR A 83 6.93 12.43 -10.80
C THR A 83 7.52 11.55 -11.89
N GLU A 84 8.64 10.88 -11.67
CA GLU A 84 9.26 9.98 -12.64
C GLU A 84 8.35 8.77 -12.95
N TYR A 85 7.71 8.20 -11.93
CA TYR A 85 6.76 7.10 -12.13
C TYR A 85 5.36 7.59 -12.46
N GLN A 86 4.96 8.79 -12.02
CA GLN A 86 3.72 9.41 -12.49
C GLN A 86 3.76 9.60 -14.01
N ARG A 87 4.87 10.09 -14.56
CA ARG A 87 5.05 10.23 -16.01
C ARG A 87 5.14 8.87 -16.69
N MET A 88 5.93 7.94 -16.15
CA MET A 88 6.11 6.61 -16.74
C MET A 88 4.79 5.83 -16.89
N TYR A 89 3.93 5.90 -15.86
CA TYR A 89 2.66 5.19 -15.84
C TYR A 89 1.46 6.04 -16.29
N VAL A 90 1.70 7.29 -16.69
CA VAL A 90 0.68 8.27 -17.09
C VAL A 90 -0.41 8.36 -16.02
N MET A 91 0.03 8.77 -14.83
CA MET A 91 -0.85 8.95 -13.69
C MET A 91 -1.39 10.36 -13.63
N ASP A 92 -2.72 10.49 -13.63
CA ASP A 92 -3.37 11.77 -13.34
C ASP A 92 -4.08 11.72 -12.00
N ILE A 93 -3.88 12.77 -11.19
CA ILE A 93 -4.53 12.95 -9.89
C ILE A 93 -5.73 13.88 -10.08
N CYS A 94 -6.90 13.46 -9.63
CA CYS A 94 -8.14 14.23 -9.71
C CYS A 94 -8.70 14.49 -8.30
N ASN A 95 -8.92 15.76 -7.96
CA ASN A 95 -9.32 16.20 -6.62
C ASN A 95 -10.60 17.06 -6.59
N ILE A 96 -11.31 17.22 -7.71
CA ILE A 96 -12.37 18.24 -7.85
C ILE A 96 -13.71 17.80 -7.22
N MET A 97 -14.06 16.52 -7.29
CA MET A 97 -15.34 15.99 -6.77
C MET A 97 -15.16 14.78 -5.86
N ASN A 98 -14.29 13.85 -6.27
CA ASN A 98 -13.81 12.73 -5.49
C ASN A 98 -12.29 12.72 -5.64
N ARG A 99 -11.58 12.31 -4.59
CA ARG A 99 -10.15 12.07 -4.67
C ARG A 99 -9.93 10.72 -5.35
N TYR A 100 -9.35 10.73 -6.54
CA TYR A 100 -8.94 9.52 -7.24
C TYR A 100 -7.69 9.81 -8.06
N PHE A 101 -6.95 8.75 -8.38
CA PHE A 101 -5.92 8.83 -9.39
C PHE A 101 -6.23 7.85 -10.51
N THR A 102 -5.64 8.07 -11.66
CA THR A 102 -5.79 7.21 -12.81
C THR A 102 -4.44 6.68 -13.24
N ILE A 103 -4.43 5.55 -13.94
CA ILE A 103 -3.22 5.00 -14.55
C ILE A 103 -3.57 4.57 -15.97
N GLY A 104 -2.74 4.95 -16.94
CA GLY A 104 -2.81 4.47 -18.32
C GLY A 104 -2.88 5.57 -19.37
N THR A 105 -2.35 5.24 -20.55
CA THR A 105 -2.19 6.15 -21.70
C THR A 105 -3.44 6.29 -22.57
N ASN A 106 -4.27 5.26 -22.64
CA ASN A 106 -5.45 5.22 -23.51
C ASN A 106 -6.73 5.42 -22.70
N LYS A 107 -7.63 6.32 -23.13
CA LYS A 107 -8.91 6.61 -22.46
C LYS A 107 -9.73 5.34 -22.19
N ASP A 108 -9.69 4.37 -23.10
CA ASP A 108 -10.47 3.12 -22.97
C ASP A 108 -9.83 2.10 -22.01
N LYS A 109 -8.53 2.23 -21.74
CA LYS A 109 -7.76 1.34 -20.83
C LYS A 109 -7.32 2.04 -19.54
N LYS A 110 -7.76 3.27 -19.34
CA LYS A 110 -7.41 4.07 -18.17
C LYS A 110 -8.16 3.54 -16.96
N LEU A 111 -7.42 3.09 -15.96
CA LEU A 111 -8.00 2.58 -14.72
C LEU A 111 -8.08 3.70 -13.70
N SER A 112 -9.23 3.81 -13.04
CA SER A 112 -9.49 4.83 -12.03
C SER A 112 -9.49 4.21 -10.65
N PHE A 113 -8.61 4.72 -9.79
CA PHE A 113 -8.42 4.28 -8.41
C PHE A 113 -8.96 5.34 -7.47
N TYR A 114 -10.16 5.10 -6.97
CA TYR A 114 -10.80 6.00 -6.03
C TYR A 114 -10.12 5.89 -4.67
N ILE A 115 -9.63 7.03 -4.18
CA ILE A 115 -9.10 7.16 -2.83
C ILE A 115 -10.32 7.23 -1.91
N LYS A 116 -10.82 6.08 -1.49
CA LYS A 116 -11.76 6.02 -0.37
C LYS A 116 -11.01 6.46 0.87
N HIS A 117 -11.49 7.52 1.53
CA HIS A 117 -11.21 7.65 2.96
C HIS A 117 -11.78 6.39 3.61
N MET A 118 -10.90 5.52 4.10
CA MET A 118 -11.27 4.35 4.88
C MET A 118 -11.87 4.86 6.19
N THR A 119 -13.18 5.08 6.21
CA THR A 119 -13.92 5.24 7.46
C THR A 119 -13.99 3.86 8.12
N THR A 120 -14.14 3.86 9.44
CA THR A 120 -14.39 2.65 10.24
C THR A 120 -15.51 1.78 9.64
N GLU A 121 -16.56 2.41 9.10
CA GLU A 121 -17.67 1.72 8.43
C GLU A 121 -17.29 1.08 7.10
N ASN A 122 -16.41 1.71 6.31
CA ASN A 122 -15.93 1.15 5.04
C ASN A 122 -15.04 -0.08 5.30
N ILE A 123 -14.16 -0.01 6.30
CA ILE A 123 -13.33 -1.14 6.71
C ILE A 123 -14.21 -2.28 7.24
N LEU A 124 -15.23 -1.95 8.04
CA LEU A 124 -16.17 -2.95 8.56
C LEU A 124 -16.95 -3.65 7.43
N LYS A 125 -17.40 -2.92 6.41
CA LYS A 125 -18.09 -3.50 5.25
C LYS A 125 -17.19 -4.45 4.46
N ASP A 126 -15.96 -4.04 4.18
CA ASP A 126 -15.01 -4.88 3.45
C ASP A 126 -14.66 -6.14 4.27
N LEU A 127 -14.46 -6.02 5.58
CA LEU A 127 -14.26 -7.17 6.46
C LEU A 127 -15.48 -8.08 6.55
N LEU A 128 -16.70 -7.52 6.55
CA LEU A 128 -17.93 -8.32 6.55
C LEU A 128 -18.11 -9.10 5.24
N GLU A 129 -17.58 -8.63 4.11
CA GLU A 129 -17.54 -9.43 2.87
C GLU A 129 -16.56 -10.60 2.99
N ASP A 130 -15.36 -10.38 3.55
CA ASP A 130 -14.38 -11.46 3.77
C ASP A 130 -14.95 -12.57 4.66
N PHE A 131 -15.81 -12.20 5.62
CA PHE A 131 -16.45 -13.13 6.56
C PHE A 131 -17.98 -13.22 6.36
N LYS A 132 -18.46 -13.15 5.11
CA LYS A 132 -19.90 -13.11 4.77
C LYS A 132 -20.70 -14.30 5.28
N GLU A 133 -20.06 -15.45 5.48
CA GLU A 133 -20.69 -16.70 5.94
C GLU A 133 -20.67 -16.84 7.46
N ALA A 134 -19.93 -15.97 8.15
CA ALA A 134 -19.85 -16.00 9.61
C ALA A 134 -21.13 -15.42 10.23
N GLN A 135 -21.66 -16.14 11.22
CA GLN A 135 -22.81 -15.69 12.01
C GLN A 135 -22.33 -14.94 13.25
N TYR A 136 -22.85 -13.73 13.47
CA TYR A 136 -22.50 -12.90 14.61
C TYR A 136 -23.71 -12.69 15.52
N ARG A 137 -23.46 -12.60 16.83
CA ARG A 137 -24.51 -12.14 17.77
C ARG A 137 -24.92 -10.71 17.45
N THR A 138 -26.23 -10.46 17.47
CA THR A 138 -26.85 -9.15 17.17
C THR A 138 -26.47 -8.05 18.16
N GLN A 139 -25.97 -8.42 19.34
CA GLN A 139 -25.59 -7.51 20.44
C GLN A 139 -24.24 -6.81 20.23
N LEU A 140 -23.44 -7.24 19.24
CA LEU A 140 -22.12 -6.65 19.01
C LEU A 140 -22.25 -5.29 18.29
N THR A 141 -21.72 -4.23 18.91
CA THR A 141 -21.63 -2.90 18.30
C THR A 141 -20.66 -2.88 17.13
N SER A 142 -20.79 -1.89 16.24
CA SER A 142 -19.96 -1.77 15.03
C SER A 142 -18.45 -1.71 15.33
N ASN A 143 -18.04 -1.01 16.40
CA ASN A 143 -16.63 -0.92 16.80
C ASN A 143 -16.09 -2.26 17.33
N ILE A 144 -16.88 -2.98 18.11
CA ILE A 144 -16.47 -4.30 18.64
C ILE A 144 -16.37 -5.31 17.50
N LYS A 145 -17.34 -5.31 16.57
CA LYS A 145 -17.29 -6.14 15.36
C LYS A 145 -16.04 -5.84 14.53
N LEU A 146 -15.71 -4.57 14.32
CA LEU A 146 -14.52 -4.19 13.58
C LEU A 146 -13.25 -4.75 14.21
N ASN A 147 -13.04 -4.50 15.51
CA ASN A 147 -11.85 -4.97 16.23
C ASN A 147 -11.75 -6.49 16.17
N PHE A 148 -12.87 -7.19 16.37
CA PHE A 148 -12.92 -8.64 16.28
C PHE A 148 -12.53 -9.15 14.90
N LEU A 149 -13.11 -8.58 13.83
CA LEU A 149 -12.83 -9.00 12.45
C LEU A 149 -11.39 -8.69 12.01
N GLN A 150 -10.82 -7.59 12.50
CA GLN A 150 -9.41 -7.27 12.27
C GLN A 150 -8.49 -8.31 12.91
N VAL A 151 -8.80 -8.76 14.13
CA VAL A 151 -8.05 -9.84 14.80
C VAL A 151 -8.19 -11.15 14.04
N LEU A 152 -9.40 -11.51 13.60
CA LEU A 152 -9.61 -12.72 12.80
C LEU A 152 -8.82 -12.68 11.49
N ARG A 153 -8.89 -11.58 10.74
CA ARG A 153 -8.15 -11.42 9.48
C ARG A 153 -6.64 -11.47 9.67
N LYS A 154 -6.14 -10.89 10.77
CA LYS A 154 -4.71 -10.94 11.12
C LYS A 154 -4.24 -12.37 11.37
N ASN A 155 -5.09 -13.22 11.94
CA ASN A 155 -4.78 -14.62 12.27
C ASN A 155 -5.47 -15.59 11.30
N MET A 156 -5.78 -15.16 10.07
CA MET A 156 -6.58 -15.95 9.13
C MET A 156 -5.92 -17.31 8.82
N GLU A 157 -4.58 -17.35 8.81
CA GLU A 157 -3.78 -18.55 8.60
C GLU A 157 -3.88 -19.56 9.77
N ALA A 158 -4.38 -19.16 10.93
CA ALA A 158 -4.60 -20.05 12.07
C ALA A 158 -5.94 -20.82 11.98
N PHE A 159 -6.79 -20.48 11.02
CA PHE A 159 -8.07 -21.16 10.81
C PHE A 159 -7.95 -22.19 9.71
N ALA A 160 -8.51 -23.37 9.94
CA ALA A 160 -8.63 -24.39 8.91
C ALA A 160 -9.44 -23.87 7.73
N ILE A 161 -8.93 -24.11 6.53
CA ILE A 161 -9.61 -23.82 5.26
C ILE A 161 -10.07 -25.14 4.64
N GLY A 162 -10.97 -25.10 3.66
CA GLY A 162 -11.50 -26.32 3.01
C GLY A 162 -10.40 -27.25 2.46
N ASP A 163 -9.27 -26.68 2.06
CA ASP A 163 -8.11 -27.42 1.54
C ASP A 163 -7.20 -27.99 2.65
N GLU A 164 -7.24 -27.40 3.85
CA GLU A 164 -6.47 -27.78 5.04
C GLU A 164 -7.39 -27.87 6.26
N PRO A 165 -8.21 -28.94 6.36
CA PRO A 165 -9.12 -29.13 7.47
C PRO A 165 -8.35 -29.40 8.77
N LEU A 166 -8.97 -29.09 9.93
CA LEU A 166 -8.40 -29.24 11.28
C LEU A 166 -7.79 -30.62 11.54
N GLU A 167 -8.28 -31.66 10.87
CA GLU A 167 -7.82 -33.05 11.02
C GLU A 167 -6.40 -33.31 10.50
N LYS A 168 -5.77 -32.34 9.81
CA LYS A 168 -4.40 -32.43 9.28
C LYS A 168 -3.37 -31.57 10.03
N ILE A 169 -3.77 -30.87 11.08
CA ILE A 169 -2.85 -30.04 11.87
C ILE A 169 -2.24 -30.92 12.97
N GLU A 170 -0.98 -31.34 12.79
CA GLU A 170 -0.15 -31.99 13.83
C GLU A 170 0.32 -30.99 14.90
#